data_AF-A0A433VBN8-F1
#
_entry.id   AF-A0A433VBN8-F1
#
_cell.length_a   1.000
_cell.length_b   1.000
_cell.length_c   1.000
_cell.angle_alpha   90.00
_cell.angle_beta   90.00
_cell.angle_gamma   90.00
#
_symmetry.space_group_name_H-M   'P 1'
#
loop_
_entity.id
_entity.type
_entity.pdbx_description
1 polymer ?
#
loop_
_entity_poly.entity_id
_entity_poly.type
_entity_poly.pdbx_seq_one_letter_code
_entity_poly.pdbx_strand_id
1 'polypeptide(L)'
;MMTQFQGFSTTSLDELVISSAQFSDFMTNADDCPHPFCALYTSTVRVIHYAFWLAKQKATLARKEYKELLKKLGWEGEEKRYLKLEAAFNNFLPYELAQVELHTLFQIAGNLKKYSSVISQMKTLATITQDKVRGYLKQCRKPRAKREETEEDTSTIWQLIDGKRACQIGPIYDQPIGVILEFMMNAESRTAQAIISDAVVIRYESKYQFLQEASSVSDNVTQELEVTEYSAPNNEVETAPVNLYESWDADQVTAEPDLTESETSDYSHECDEDEHVQGAWSFEPEEKDDSIDDYEFLTSSVEVEVNQLASVDLLIQIFQTANSWEEISKALRAYEDCKQAAWKALTRTERERVMEITPCTIKRLSHAKREGLIADFRELGSGVYEIRYNGSLLWETVFEYRMEEFFAQLLRVFQKLD
;
A
#
# COMPACT_ATOMS: atom_id res chain seq x y z
N MET A 1 -11.37 2.04 43.96
CA MET A 1 -10.12 2.59 43.38
C MET A 1 -10.07 2.07 41.95
N MET A 2 -10.46 2.89 40.99
CA MET A 2 -10.38 2.55 39.56
C MET A 2 -9.08 3.12 39.03
N THR A 3 -8.24 2.26 38.45
CA THR A 3 -7.06 2.64 37.67
C THR A 3 -7.51 2.89 36.23
N GLN A 4 -7.50 4.15 35.81
CA GLN A 4 -7.61 4.57 34.41
C GLN A 4 -6.42 4.01 33.62
N PHE A 5 -6.68 3.31 32.51
CA PHE A 5 -5.67 3.00 31.50
C PHE A 5 -5.61 4.15 30.50
N GLN A 6 -4.42 4.69 30.33
CA GLN A 6 -4.11 5.82 29.47
C GLN A 6 -3.95 5.33 28.02
N GLY A 7 -4.62 5.98 27.06
CA GLY A 7 -4.65 5.59 25.64
C GLY A 7 -3.26 5.51 24.99
N PHE A 8 -3.03 4.45 24.22
CA PHE A 8 -1.79 4.24 23.47
C PHE A 8 -1.80 5.07 22.18
N SER A 9 -1.06 6.19 22.21
CA SER A 9 -0.69 6.94 21.02
C SER A 9 0.43 6.20 20.27
N THR A 10 0.34 6.08 18.94
CA THR A 10 1.30 5.36 18.07
C THR A 10 2.69 6.01 17.95
N THR A 11 3.05 6.89 18.88
CA THR A 11 4.40 7.45 19.06
C THR A 11 5.21 6.68 20.11
N SER A 12 4.63 5.65 20.73
CA SER A 12 5.22 4.96 21.89
C SER A 12 5.61 3.51 21.59
N LEU A 13 6.64 3.34 20.76
CA LEU A 13 7.41 2.09 20.72
C LEU A 13 8.49 2.06 21.83
N ASP A 14 8.65 3.17 22.55
CA ASP A 14 9.58 3.36 23.67
C ASP A 14 8.99 2.93 25.03
N GLU A 15 7.68 2.69 25.17
CA GLU A 15 7.05 2.27 26.45
C GLU A 15 7.03 0.76 26.71
N LEU A 16 7.44 -0.07 25.74
CA LEU A 16 7.82 -1.46 26.04
C LEU A 16 9.22 -1.44 26.68
N VAL A 17 9.29 -0.97 27.92
CA VAL A 17 10.50 -0.96 28.75
C VAL A 17 10.82 -2.41 29.18
N ILE A 18 11.15 -3.23 28.19
CA ILE A 18 12.03 -4.37 28.41
C ILE A 18 13.40 -3.72 28.67
N SER A 19 13.99 -3.99 29.83
CA SER A 19 15.33 -3.45 30.11
C SER A 19 16.28 -3.86 28.99
N SER A 20 17.23 -3.00 28.61
CA SER A 20 18.20 -3.27 27.53
C SER A 20 18.87 -4.66 27.69
N ALA A 21 19.09 -5.11 28.93
CA ALA A 21 19.60 -6.43 29.27
C ALA A 21 18.62 -7.58 28.98
N GLN A 22 17.33 -7.43 29.31
CA GLN A 22 16.30 -8.41 28.97
C GLN A 22 16.06 -8.47 27.45
N PHE A 23 16.15 -7.34 26.77
CA PHE A 23 16.06 -7.29 25.30
C PHE A 23 17.26 -7.99 24.65
N SER A 24 18.49 -7.77 25.16
CA SER A 24 19.66 -8.47 24.65
C SER A 24 19.59 -9.98 24.89
N ASP A 25 19.19 -10.42 26.09
CA ASP A 25 19.06 -11.86 26.41
C ASP A 25 17.99 -12.53 25.53
N PHE A 26 16.88 -11.83 25.29
CA PHE A 26 15.81 -12.29 24.42
C PHE A 26 16.24 -12.41 22.96
N MET A 27 17.00 -11.43 22.46
CA MET A 27 17.45 -11.39 21.07
C MET A 27 18.66 -12.29 20.80
N THR A 28 19.38 -12.70 21.85
CA THR A 28 20.43 -13.72 21.77
C THR A 28 19.84 -15.11 21.51
N ASN A 29 18.58 -15.35 21.92
CA ASN A 29 17.81 -16.58 21.67
C ASN A 29 16.69 -16.36 20.64
N ALA A 30 16.95 -15.53 19.61
CA ALA A 30 15.97 -15.16 18.60
C ALA A 30 15.34 -16.34 17.84
N ASP A 31 15.91 -17.54 17.91
CA ASP A 31 15.39 -18.76 17.29
C ASP A 31 14.15 -19.33 17.99
N ASP A 32 13.95 -19.05 19.28
CA ASP A 32 12.90 -19.66 20.12
C ASP A 32 11.69 -18.75 20.41
N CYS A 33 11.58 -17.59 19.74
CA CYS A 33 10.54 -16.61 20.07
C CYS A 33 9.22 -16.79 19.27
N PRO A 34 8.07 -17.10 19.92
CA PRO A 34 6.78 -17.24 19.26
C PRO A 34 5.97 -15.93 19.13
N HIS A 35 6.47 -14.78 19.60
CA HIS A 35 5.70 -13.53 19.62
C HIS A 35 5.78 -12.76 18.28
N PRO A 36 4.65 -12.38 17.64
CA PRO A 36 4.63 -11.81 16.29
C PRO A 36 5.33 -10.45 16.16
N PHE A 37 5.30 -9.60 17.18
CA PHE A 37 6.08 -8.35 17.19
C PHE A 37 7.58 -8.59 17.31
N CYS A 38 7.95 -9.63 18.05
CA CYS A 38 9.33 -10.06 18.15
C CYS A 38 9.77 -10.73 16.84
N ALA A 39 8.88 -11.35 16.07
CA ALA A 39 9.19 -11.93 14.75
C ALA A 39 9.83 -10.91 13.80
N LEU A 40 9.40 -9.64 13.84
CA LEU A 40 9.99 -8.57 13.02
C LEU A 40 11.43 -8.26 13.46
N TYR A 41 11.64 -8.01 14.75
CA TYR A 41 12.98 -7.70 15.26
C TYR A 41 13.93 -8.89 15.17
N THR A 42 13.44 -10.09 15.50
CA THR A 42 14.18 -11.35 15.39
C THR A 42 14.50 -11.67 13.94
N SER A 43 13.65 -11.32 12.96
CA SER A 43 13.96 -11.50 11.54
C SER A 43 15.18 -10.67 11.11
N THR A 44 15.26 -9.40 11.53
CA THR A 44 16.43 -8.54 11.27
C THR A 44 17.69 -9.17 11.89
N VAL A 45 17.62 -9.59 13.15
CA VAL A 45 18.73 -10.23 13.85
C VAL A 45 19.18 -11.52 13.17
N ARG A 46 18.25 -12.41 12.80
CA ARG A 46 18.53 -13.67 12.11
C ARG A 46 19.22 -13.43 10.77
N VAL A 47 18.75 -12.45 9.99
CA VAL A 47 19.37 -12.11 8.71
C VAL A 47 20.80 -11.58 8.89
N ILE A 48 21.03 -10.73 9.89
CA ILE A 48 22.38 -10.22 10.20
C ILE A 48 23.29 -11.36 10.68
N HIS A 49 22.80 -12.23 11.57
CA HIS A 49 23.51 -13.42 12.02
C HIS A 49 23.91 -14.30 10.84
N TYR A 50 22.99 -14.54 9.91
CA TYR A 50 23.25 -15.34 8.74
C TYR A 50 24.25 -14.67 7.78
N ALA A 51 24.18 -13.34 7.62
CA ALA A 51 25.17 -12.58 6.86
C ALA A 51 26.58 -12.73 7.45
N PHE A 52 26.70 -12.67 8.79
CA PHE A 52 27.98 -12.84 9.50
C PHE A 52 28.49 -14.27 9.38
N TRP A 53 27.60 -15.26 9.55
CA TRP A 53 27.92 -16.67 9.33
C TRP A 53 28.41 -16.92 7.91
N LEU A 54 27.75 -16.37 6.90
CA LEU A 54 28.11 -16.53 5.50
C LEU A 54 29.50 -15.94 5.20
N ALA A 55 29.82 -14.77 5.77
CA ALA A 55 31.15 -14.17 5.67
C ALA A 55 32.22 -15.05 6.34
N LYS A 56 31.91 -15.63 7.51
CA LYS A 56 32.79 -16.60 8.19
C LYS A 56 33.03 -17.83 7.33
N GLN A 57 31.98 -18.42 6.75
CA GLN A 57 32.11 -19.57 5.83
C GLN A 57 32.99 -19.23 4.62
N LYS A 58 32.82 -18.03 4.05
CA LYS A 58 33.64 -17.56 2.93
C LYS A 58 35.11 -17.39 3.30
N ALA A 59 35.40 -17.02 4.55
CA ALA A 59 36.77 -16.88 5.04
C ALA A 59 37.43 -18.22 5.40
N THR A 60 36.65 -19.22 5.84
CA THR A 60 37.18 -20.52 6.28
C THR A 60 37.25 -21.58 5.19
N LEU A 61 36.27 -21.59 4.28
CA LEU A 61 36.16 -22.64 3.25
C LEU A 61 37.02 -22.32 2.03
N ALA A 62 37.52 -23.37 1.36
CA ALA A 62 38.13 -23.20 0.05
C ALA A 62 37.09 -22.71 -0.96
N ARG A 63 37.51 -21.95 -1.98
CA ARG A 63 36.62 -21.36 -2.98
C ARG A 63 35.66 -22.36 -3.65
N LYS A 64 36.12 -23.61 -3.84
CA LYS A 64 35.30 -24.70 -4.42
C LYS A 64 34.21 -25.15 -3.44
N GLU A 65 34.57 -25.40 -2.19
CA GLU A 65 33.67 -25.81 -1.12
C GLU A 65 32.63 -24.73 -0.81
N TYR A 66 33.03 -23.46 -0.79
CA TYR A 66 32.11 -22.34 -0.61
C TYR A 66 31.09 -22.25 -1.76
N LYS A 67 31.53 -22.48 -3.00
CA LYS A 67 30.61 -22.48 -4.15
C LYS A 67 29.65 -23.67 -4.10
N GLU A 68 30.12 -24.84 -3.69
CA GLU A 68 29.26 -26.01 -3.46
C GLU A 68 28.23 -25.76 -2.35
N LEU A 69 28.63 -25.11 -1.27
CA LEU A 69 27.72 -24.69 -0.19
C LEU A 69 26.63 -23.74 -0.72
N LEU A 70 27.00 -22.70 -1.48
CA LEU A 70 26.03 -21.79 -2.08
C LEU A 70 25.07 -22.50 -3.03
N LYS A 71 25.57 -23.45 -3.83
CA LYS A 71 24.75 -24.24 -4.75
C LYS A 71 23.76 -25.13 -4.00
N LYS A 72 24.18 -25.76 -2.89
CA LYS A 72 23.29 -26.57 -2.02
C LYS A 72 22.17 -25.74 -1.40
N LEU A 73 22.47 -24.48 -1.06
CA LEU A 73 21.50 -23.56 -0.47
C LEU A 73 20.63 -22.83 -1.50
N GLY A 74 20.99 -22.87 -2.79
CA GLY A 74 20.29 -22.15 -3.87
C GLY A 74 20.61 -20.66 -3.95
N TRP A 75 21.75 -20.22 -3.40
CA TRP A 75 22.07 -18.79 -3.16
C TRP A 75 23.13 -18.23 -4.10
N GLU A 76 23.35 -18.85 -5.27
CA GLU A 76 24.33 -18.34 -6.24
C GLU A 76 23.91 -16.96 -6.78
N GLY A 77 24.61 -15.91 -6.37
CA GLY A 77 24.40 -14.52 -6.79
C GLY A 77 23.82 -13.60 -5.71
N GLU A 78 22.97 -14.15 -4.84
CA GLU A 78 22.31 -13.40 -3.76
C GLU A 78 23.23 -13.14 -2.57
N GLU A 79 24.20 -14.02 -2.34
CA GLU A 79 25.15 -13.98 -1.23
C GLU A 79 25.89 -12.64 -1.17
N LYS A 80 26.10 -12.01 -2.33
CA LYS A 80 26.79 -10.72 -2.44
C LYS A 80 26.10 -9.60 -1.64
N ARG A 81 24.77 -9.61 -1.54
CA ARG A 81 24.03 -8.59 -0.78
C ARG A 81 24.25 -8.76 0.73
N TYR A 82 24.22 -10.00 1.20
CA TYR A 82 24.47 -10.33 2.62
C TYR A 82 25.94 -10.11 3.01
N LEU A 83 26.89 -10.42 2.13
CA LEU A 83 28.31 -10.13 2.39
C LEU A 83 28.60 -8.63 2.49
N LYS A 84 27.87 -7.78 1.74
CA LYS A 84 27.96 -6.32 1.92
C LYS A 84 27.40 -5.89 3.28
N LEU A 85 26.37 -6.57 3.76
CA LEU A 85 25.77 -6.32 5.07
C LEU A 85 26.80 -6.57 6.17
N GLU A 86 27.48 -7.72 6.15
CA GLU A 86 28.57 -8.01 7.08
C GLU A 86 29.69 -6.97 6.98
N ALA A 87 30.18 -6.68 5.77
CA ALA A 87 31.26 -5.72 5.58
C ALA A 87 30.94 -4.31 6.12
N ALA A 88 29.66 -3.92 6.15
CA ALA A 88 29.22 -2.64 6.69
C ALA A 88 29.03 -2.66 8.22
N PHE A 89 28.54 -3.77 8.77
CA PHE A 89 28.00 -3.83 10.12
C PHE A 89 28.72 -4.81 11.06
N ASN A 90 29.82 -5.44 10.67
CA ASN A 90 30.58 -6.38 11.51
C ASN A 90 31.12 -5.83 12.84
N ASN A 91 31.09 -4.51 13.02
CA ASN A 91 31.45 -3.85 14.28
C ASN A 91 30.27 -3.71 15.25
N PHE A 92 29.07 -4.15 14.86
CA PHE A 92 27.88 -4.16 15.70
C PHE A 92 27.51 -5.60 16.02
N LEU A 93 26.93 -5.80 17.20
CA LEU A 93 26.30 -7.07 17.53
C LEU A 93 24.94 -7.13 16.84
N PRO A 94 24.51 -8.29 16.31
CA PRO A 94 23.26 -8.39 15.54
C PRO A 94 22.03 -7.83 16.25
N TYR A 95 21.93 -8.02 17.57
CA TYR A 95 20.83 -7.51 18.38
C TYR A 95 20.82 -5.98 18.53
N GLU A 96 21.97 -5.30 18.42
CA GLU A 96 22.05 -3.83 18.50
C GLU A 96 21.36 -3.17 17.30
N LEU A 97 21.28 -3.89 16.18
CA LEU A 97 20.65 -3.44 14.94
C LEU A 97 19.20 -3.93 14.81
N ALA A 98 18.69 -4.65 15.81
CA ALA A 98 17.36 -5.26 15.76
C ALA A 98 16.27 -4.24 15.42
N GLN A 99 16.32 -3.06 16.04
CA GLN A 99 15.32 -2.00 15.90
C GLN A 99 15.47 -1.16 14.61
N VAL A 100 16.31 -1.60 13.66
CA VAL A 100 16.48 -0.98 12.35
C VAL A 100 15.87 -1.89 11.30
N GLU A 101 15.10 -1.33 10.37
CA GLU A 101 14.49 -2.11 9.31
C GLU A 101 15.55 -2.69 8.36
N LEU A 102 15.36 -3.95 7.95
CA LEU A 102 16.28 -4.67 7.07
C LEU A 102 16.53 -3.94 5.74
N HIS A 103 15.48 -3.32 5.17
CA HIS A 103 15.60 -2.50 3.97
C HIS A 103 16.60 -1.34 4.14
N THR A 104 16.56 -0.68 5.30
CA THR A 104 17.43 0.46 5.63
C THR A 104 18.88 0.00 5.78
N LEU A 105 19.10 -1.14 6.43
CA LEU A 105 20.42 -1.74 6.57
C LEU A 105 21.01 -2.12 5.20
N PHE A 106 20.22 -2.75 4.32
CA PHE A 106 20.66 -3.04 2.96
C PHE A 106 20.94 -1.79 2.12
N GLN A 107 20.17 -0.72 2.30
CA GLN A 107 20.42 0.56 1.64
C GLN A 107 21.78 1.16 2.04
N ILE A 108 22.09 1.13 3.33
CA ILE A 108 23.38 1.62 3.88
C ILE A 108 24.52 0.75 3.36
N ALA A 109 24.41 -0.57 3.51
CA ALA A 109 25.42 -1.53 3.08
C ALA A 109 25.68 -1.50 1.56
N GLY A 110 24.62 -1.28 0.77
CA GLY A 110 24.71 -1.14 -0.68
C GLY A 110 25.54 0.06 -1.13
N ASN A 111 25.60 1.12 -0.32
CA ASN A 111 26.23 2.40 -0.64
C ASN A 111 27.20 2.86 0.48
N LEU A 112 28.08 1.95 0.93
CA LEU A 112 28.96 2.18 2.08
C LEU A 112 29.77 3.49 2.02
N LYS A 113 30.26 3.87 0.84
CA LYS A 113 31.05 5.11 0.66
C LYS A 113 30.23 6.38 0.95
N LYS A 114 28.94 6.36 0.66
CA LYS A 114 28.03 7.51 0.85
C LYS A 114 27.55 7.61 2.29
N TYR A 115 27.35 6.46 2.94
CA TYR A 115 26.73 6.36 4.27
C TYR A 115 27.71 5.95 5.37
N SER A 116 29.02 6.02 5.12
CA SER A 116 30.05 5.71 6.13
C SER A 116 29.92 6.61 7.37
N SER A 117 29.55 7.89 7.18
CA SER A 117 29.26 8.82 8.27
C SER A 117 28.08 8.36 9.15
N VAL A 118 27.04 7.77 8.54
CA VAL A 118 25.88 7.24 9.27
C VAL A 118 26.30 6.10 10.18
N ILE A 119 27.11 5.16 9.67
CA ILE A 119 27.63 4.03 10.45
C ILE A 119 28.46 4.52 11.64
N SER A 120 29.33 5.52 11.43
CA SER A 120 30.11 6.13 12.51
C SER A 120 29.23 6.79 13.57
N GLN A 121 28.16 7.48 13.16
CA GLN A 121 27.19 8.10 14.07
C GLN A 121 26.39 7.04 14.85
N MET A 122 25.98 5.94 14.21
CA MET A 122 25.29 4.84 14.88
C MET A 122 26.09 4.27 16.06
N LYS A 123 27.43 4.21 15.98
CA LYS A 123 28.29 3.76 17.09
C LYS A 123 28.25 4.64 18.33
N THR A 124 27.86 5.92 18.16
CA THR A 124 27.78 6.87 19.28
C THR A 124 26.45 6.82 20.01
N LEU A 125 25.46 6.09 19.47
CA LEU A 125 24.15 5.95 20.08
C LEU A 125 24.15 4.88 21.16
N ALA A 126 23.55 5.17 22.31
CA ALA A 126 23.28 4.17 23.34
C ALA A 126 22.23 3.13 22.89
N THR A 127 21.31 3.53 22.01
CA THR A 127 20.29 2.65 21.42
C THR A 127 20.05 3.07 19.99
N ILE A 128 20.26 2.13 19.05
CA ILE A 128 20.14 2.34 17.61
C ILE A 128 18.70 2.04 17.20
N THR A 129 17.93 3.09 16.87
CA THR A 129 16.53 2.96 16.44
C THR A 129 16.37 3.40 14.98
N GLN A 130 15.33 2.87 14.32
CA GLN A 130 15.02 3.19 12.93
C GLN A 130 14.92 4.70 12.66
N ASP A 131 14.27 5.46 13.56
CA ASP A 131 14.07 6.90 13.37
C ASP A 131 15.37 7.69 13.43
N LYS A 132 16.28 7.33 14.35
CA LYS A 132 17.60 7.96 14.45
C LYS A 132 18.42 7.69 13.20
N VAL A 133 18.43 6.45 12.71
CA VAL A 133 19.13 6.06 11.48
C VAL A 133 18.57 6.79 10.26
N ARG A 134 17.23 6.88 10.14
CA ARG A 134 16.56 7.66 9.08
C ARG A 134 16.89 9.14 9.18
N GLY A 135 16.99 9.70 10.39
CA GLY A 135 17.45 11.06 10.63
C GLY A 135 18.84 11.33 10.06
N TYR A 136 19.81 10.46 10.35
CA TYR A 136 21.17 10.56 9.80
C TYR A 136 21.21 10.37 8.28
N LEU A 137 20.41 9.46 7.74
CA LEU A 137 20.27 9.27 6.30
C LEU A 137 19.77 10.54 5.60
N LYS A 138 18.82 11.27 6.21
CA LYS A 138 18.34 12.55 5.70
C LYS A 138 19.45 13.60 5.70
N GLN A 139 20.29 13.66 6.73
CA GLN A 139 21.43 14.59 6.79
C GLN A 139 22.49 14.29 5.71
N CYS A 140 22.63 13.02 5.31
CA CYS A 140 23.52 12.61 4.22
C CYS A 140 22.93 12.89 2.82
N ARG A 141 21.65 13.27 2.71
CA ARG A 141 21.11 13.80 1.46
C ARG A 141 21.59 15.25 1.36
N LYS A 142 22.47 15.52 0.38
CA LYS A 142 22.73 16.91 -0.03
C LYS A 142 21.36 17.55 -0.27
N PRO A 143 21.06 18.74 0.27
CA PRO A 143 19.87 19.46 -0.14
C PRO A 143 19.95 19.54 -1.67
N ARG A 144 18.97 18.93 -2.34
CA ARG A 144 18.74 19.23 -3.75
C ARG A 144 18.63 20.75 -3.75
N ALA A 145 19.54 21.45 -4.41
CA ALA A 145 19.48 22.90 -4.48
C ALA A 145 18.03 23.22 -4.83
N LYS A 146 17.30 23.81 -3.87
CA LYS A 146 16.04 24.46 -4.21
C LYS A 146 16.52 25.44 -5.26
N ARG A 147 16.07 25.22 -6.49
CA ARG A 147 16.16 26.25 -7.52
C ARG A 147 15.46 27.41 -6.84
N GLU A 148 16.23 28.38 -6.37
CA GLU A 148 15.67 29.65 -6.00
C GLU A 148 14.88 30.04 -7.24
N GLU A 149 13.56 30.06 -7.09
CA GLU A 149 12.72 30.86 -7.96
C GLU A 149 13.20 32.28 -7.70
N THR A 150 14.30 32.63 -8.37
CA THR A 150 14.68 34.02 -8.55
C THR A 150 13.58 34.56 -9.44
N GLU A 151 12.60 35.13 -8.76
CA GLU A 151 11.65 36.06 -9.34
C GLU A 151 12.46 37.05 -10.21
N GLU A 152 11.96 37.21 -11.44
CA GLU A 152 12.34 38.21 -12.44
C GLU A 152 13.53 37.89 -13.38
N ASP A 153 13.13 37.64 -14.63
CA ASP A 153 13.76 38.11 -15.87
C ASP A 153 15.02 37.40 -16.40
N THR A 154 14.83 36.14 -16.80
CA THR A 154 14.73 35.73 -18.22
C THR A 154 14.98 34.23 -18.27
N SER A 155 13.92 33.44 -18.35
CA SER A 155 14.01 31.99 -18.58
C SER A 155 14.60 31.74 -19.97
N THR A 156 15.92 31.78 -20.06
CA THR A 156 16.64 31.59 -21.31
C THR A 156 16.62 30.10 -21.61
N ILE A 157 15.94 29.70 -22.70
CA ILE A 157 15.89 28.31 -23.19
C ILE A 157 17.22 27.83 -23.80
N TRP A 158 18.30 28.58 -23.64
CA TRP A 158 19.60 28.29 -24.21
C TRP A 158 20.54 27.72 -23.15
N GLN A 159 21.15 26.58 -23.46
CA GLN A 159 22.19 25.97 -22.64
C GLN A 159 23.45 25.72 -23.48
N LEU A 160 24.63 25.79 -22.85
CA LEU A 160 25.86 25.33 -23.48
C LEU A 160 26.01 23.82 -23.24
N ILE A 161 25.93 23.03 -24.30
CA ILE A 161 26.22 21.60 -24.31
C ILE A 161 27.41 21.40 -25.25
N ASP A 162 28.51 20.84 -24.74
CA ASP A 162 29.74 20.57 -25.50
C ASP A 162 30.32 21.78 -26.26
N GLY A 163 30.28 22.96 -25.63
CA GLY A 163 30.79 24.20 -26.22
C GLY A 163 29.89 24.81 -27.29
N LYS A 164 28.75 24.20 -27.61
CA LYS A 164 27.74 24.71 -28.54
C LYS A 164 26.50 25.18 -27.80
N ARG A 165 25.89 26.25 -28.31
CA ARG A 165 24.62 26.77 -27.80
C ARG A 165 23.49 25.89 -28.32
N ALA A 166 22.83 25.15 -27.42
CA ALA A 166 21.67 24.31 -27.72
C ALA A 166 20.41 24.92 -27.10
N CYS A 167 19.29 24.84 -27.82
CA CYS A 167 17.98 25.15 -27.27
C CYS A 167 17.48 23.94 -26.48
N GLN A 168 17.26 24.11 -25.18
CA GLN A 168 16.67 23.10 -24.31
C GLN A 168 15.40 23.65 -23.68
N ILE A 169 14.26 23.08 -24.10
CA ILE A 169 12.96 23.33 -23.50
C ILE A 169 12.85 22.42 -22.27
N GLY A 170 12.37 22.98 -21.15
CA GLY A 170 12.15 22.22 -19.91
C GLY A 170 11.05 21.15 -20.07
N PRO A 171 10.85 20.30 -19.06
CA PRO A 171 9.74 19.35 -19.07
C PRO A 171 8.39 20.08 -19.19
N ILE A 172 7.54 19.60 -20.08
CA ILE A 172 6.18 20.11 -20.30
C ILE A 172 5.23 19.22 -19.49
N TYR A 173 4.58 19.79 -18.48
CA TYR A 173 3.63 19.08 -17.61
C TYR A 173 2.19 19.40 -17.99
N ASP A 174 1.83 19.14 -19.25
CA ASP A 174 0.49 19.36 -19.79
C ASP A 174 -0.01 18.07 -20.47
N GLN A 175 -0.96 17.41 -19.83
CA GLN A 175 -1.49 16.12 -20.26
C GLN A 175 -2.24 16.21 -21.60
N PRO A 176 -3.19 17.15 -21.82
CA PRO A 176 -3.79 17.36 -23.13
C PRO A 176 -2.79 17.51 -24.28
N ILE A 177 -1.73 18.33 -24.09
CA ILE A 177 -0.70 18.53 -25.13
C ILE A 177 0.08 17.25 -25.37
N GLY A 178 0.39 16.50 -24.31
CA GLY A 178 1.06 15.19 -24.41
C GLY A 178 0.29 14.20 -25.28
N VAL A 179 -1.03 14.09 -25.09
CA VAL A 179 -1.89 13.20 -25.88
C VAL A 179 -1.92 13.61 -27.36
N ILE A 180 -2.06 14.91 -27.64
CA ILE A 180 -2.07 15.42 -29.02
C ILE A 180 -0.71 15.16 -29.70
N LEU A 181 0.38 15.44 -29.00
CA LEU A 181 1.73 15.26 -29.53
C LEU A 181 2.02 13.77 -29.81
N GLU A 182 1.62 12.88 -28.90
CA GLU A 182 1.75 11.43 -29.09
C GLU A 182 0.96 10.95 -30.31
N PHE A 183 -0.27 11.45 -30.49
CA PHE A 183 -1.05 11.16 -31.70
C PHE A 183 -0.33 11.62 -32.97
N MET A 184 0.21 12.83 -33.00
CA MET A 184 0.96 13.34 -34.16
C MET A 184 2.23 12.52 -34.43
N MET A 185 2.95 12.12 -33.39
CA MET A 185 4.13 11.25 -33.51
C MET A 185 3.77 9.92 -34.16
N ASN A 186 2.66 9.31 -33.75
CA ASN A 186 2.19 8.04 -34.28
C ASN A 186 1.68 8.16 -35.72
N ALA A 187 0.94 9.23 -36.03
CA ALA A 187 0.40 9.47 -37.37
C ALA A 187 1.50 9.79 -38.40
N GLU A 188 2.52 10.56 -38.02
CA GLU A 188 3.56 11.04 -38.93
C GLU A 188 4.85 10.20 -38.88
N SER A 189 4.96 9.26 -37.93
CA SER A 189 6.19 8.50 -37.65
C SER A 189 7.42 9.41 -37.42
N ARG A 190 7.20 10.57 -36.79
CA ARG A 190 8.22 11.58 -36.49
C ARG A 190 8.45 11.70 -34.99
N THR A 191 9.63 12.19 -34.63
CA THR A 191 9.93 12.49 -33.22
C THR A 191 9.18 13.74 -32.78
N ALA A 192 8.84 13.82 -31.48
CA ALA A 192 8.28 15.02 -30.87
C ALA A 192 9.07 16.28 -31.20
N GLN A 193 10.41 16.19 -31.22
CA GLN A 193 11.28 17.32 -31.53
C GLN A 193 11.09 17.84 -32.96
N ALA A 194 10.91 16.95 -33.95
CA ALA A 194 10.69 17.36 -35.33
C ALA A 194 9.32 18.05 -35.49
N ILE A 195 8.28 17.47 -34.89
CA ILE A 195 6.91 18.03 -34.92
C ILE A 195 6.87 19.42 -34.25
N ILE A 196 7.49 19.56 -33.08
CA ILE A 196 7.57 20.84 -32.37
C ILE A 196 8.40 21.85 -33.18
N SER A 197 9.50 21.42 -33.80
CA SER A 197 10.33 22.28 -34.66
C SER A 197 9.50 22.89 -35.79
N ASP A 198 8.76 22.07 -36.53
CA ASP A 198 7.90 22.51 -37.63
C ASP A 198 6.80 23.46 -37.13
N ALA A 199 6.14 23.11 -36.03
CA ALA A 199 5.09 23.94 -35.43
C ALA A 199 5.61 25.31 -34.96
N VAL A 200 6.82 25.37 -34.40
CA VAL A 200 7.45 26.62 -33.97
C VAL A 200 7.81 27.49 -35.19
N VAL A 201 8.32 26.89 -36.27
CA VAL A 201 8.60 27.62 -37.53
C VAL A 201 7.31 28.21 -38.10
N ILE A 202 6.25 27.41 -38.25
CA ILE A 202 4.96 27.88 -38.76
C ILE A 202 4.39 29.00 -37.89
N ARG A 203 4.49 28.87 -36.56
CA ARG A 203 4.03 29.92 -35.63
C ARG A 203 4.89 31.18 -35.73
N TYR A 204 6.20 31.04 -35.95
CA TYR A 204 7.10 32.17 -36.17
C TYR A 204 6.72 32.91 -37.45
N GLU A 205 6.54 32.18 -38.53
CA GLU A 205 6.14 32.70 -39.84
C GLU A 205 4.78 33.42 -39.76
N SER A 206 3.77 32.74 -39.21
CA SER A 206 2.41 33.28 -39.09
C SER A 206 2.29 34.52 -38.19
N LYS A 207 3.03 34.58 -37.08
CA LYS A 207 2.84 35.65 -36.06
C LYS A 207 3.94 36.69 -36.00
N TYR A 208 5.10 36.46 -36.58
CA TYR A 208 6.26 37.33 -36.36
C TYR A 208 7.02 37.66 -37.64
N GLN A 209 6.77 37.00 -38.76
CA GLN A 209 7.44 37.30 -40.04
C GLN A 209 7.18 38.73 -40.54
N PHE A 210 5.98 39.28 -40.28
CA PHE A 210 5.64 40.66 -40.64
C PHE A 210 6.50 41.71 -39.91
N LEU A 211 7.07 41.37 -38.74
CA LEU A 211 7.96 42.28 -38.00
C LEU A 211 9.34 42.40 -38.67
N GLN A 212 9.73 41.40 -39.47
CA GLN A 212 11.00 41.40 -40.18
C GLN A 212 10.94 42.23 -41.46
N GLU A 213 9.80 42.21 -42.16
CA GLU A 213 9.57 43.02 -43.37
C GLU A 213 9.39 44.52 -43.05
N ALA A 214 8.72 44.85 -41.93
CA ALA A 214 8.54 46.23 -41.48
C ALA A 214 9.86 46.91 -41.03
N SER A 215 10.88 46.13 -40.65
CA SER A 215 12.20 46.68 -40.27
C SER A 215 13.14 46.88 -41.46
N SER A 216 12.81 46.35 -42.64
CA SER A 216 13.63 46.48 -43.86
C SER A 216 13.15 47.55 -44.85
N VAL A 217 12.07 48.28 -44.54
CA VAL A 217 11.52 49.34 -45.39
C VAL A 217 11.36 50.65 -44.59
N SER A 218 12.45 51.12 -43.98
CA SER A 218 12.55 52.50 -43.50
C SER A 218 13.84 53.16 -44.00
N ASP A 219 14.06 53.13 -45.30
CA ASP A 219 14.79 54.19 -45.98
C ASP A 219 14.08 54.51 -47.29
N ASN A 220 13.44 55.68 -47.29
CA ASN A 220 12.81 56.39 -48.40
C ASN A 220 11.36 56.00 -48.77
N VAL A 221 10.44 56.89 -48.41
CA VAL A 221 9.54 57.65 -49.30
C VAL A 221 8.19 57.88 -48.61
N THR A 222 7.95 59.16 -48.33
CA THR A 222 6.68 59.80 -48.01
C THR A 222 5.59 59.43 -49.01
N GLN A 223 4.42 58.95 -48.56
CA GLN A 223 3.14 59.45 -49.05
C GLN A 223 1.94 59.01 -48.21
N GLU A 224 0.97 59.91 -48.23
CA GLU A 224 -0.27 60.03 -47.46
C GLU A 224 -1.38 59.03 -47.84
N LEU A 225 -2.39 58.98 -46.96
CA LEU A 225 -3.79 58.58 -47.21
C LEU A 225 -3.99 57.06 -47.53
N GLU A 226 -5.05 56.36 -47.12
CA GLU A 226 -6.45 56.73 -46.97
C GLU A 226 -7.17 55.66 -46.12
N VAL A 227 -8.12 56.12 -45.30
CA VAL A 227 -9.09 55.26 -44.62
C VAL A 227 -10.05 54.68 -45.65
N THR A 228 -10.28 53.38 -45.63
CA THR A 228 -11.52 52.79 -46.18
C THR A 228 -12.02 51.67 -45.28
N GLU A 229 -13.15 51.94 -44.62
CA GLU A 229 -14.13 50.92 -44.24
C GLU A 229 -14.54 50.10 -45.47
N TYR A 230 -14.85 48.82 -45.30
CA TYR A 230 -16.21 48.27 -45.52
C TYR A 230 -16.23 46.73 -45.46
N SER A 231 -17.22 46.27 -44.69
CA SER A 231 -18.09 45.10 -44.89
C SER A 231 -17.55 43.67 -45.05
N ALA A 232 -18.09 42.83 -44.16
CA ALA A 232 -18.33 41.41 -44.39
C ALA A 232 -19.29 41.15 -45.56
N PRO A 233 -19.27 39.93 -46.11
CA PRO A 233 -20.50 39.27 -46.50
C PRO A 233 -20.66 37.86 -45.92
N ASN A 234 -21.87 37.63 -45.40
CA ASN A 234 -22.66 36.39 -45.45
C ASN A 234 -22.24 35.39 -46.56
N ASN A 235 -22.31 34.08 -46.33
CA ASN A 235 -23.56 33.30 -46.34
C ASN A 235 -23.33 31.78 -46.16
N GLU A 236 -24.36 31.13 -45.60
CA GLU A 236 -24.91 29.79 -45.89
C GLU A 236 -24.03 28.54 -45.67
N VAL A 237 -24.28 27.75 -44.62
CA VAL A 237 -25.25 26.61 -44.51
C VAL A 237 -24.80 25.37 -45.28
N GLU A 238 -24.48 24.28 -44.56
CA GLU A 238 -25.09 22.95 -44.77
C GLU A 238 -24.67 21.91 -43.71
N THR A 239 -25.67 21.47 -42.94
CA THR A 239 -26.00 20.13 -42.45
C THR A 239 -24.93 19.04 -42.17
N ALA A 240 -25.09 18.44 -40.99
CA ALA A 240 -24.46 17.21 -40.48
C ALA A 240 -24.69 15.95 -41.37
N PRO A 241 -24.00 14.82 -41.09
CA PRO A 241 -24.54 13.93 -40.07
C PRO A 241 -23.49 13.29 -39.14
N VAL A 242 -23.99 13.04 -37.92
CA VAL A 242 -23.48 12.15 -36.89
C VAL A 242 -23.35 10.73 -37.44
N ASN A 243 -22.21 10.08 -37.24
CA ASN A 243 -22.12 8.63 -37.35
C ASN A 243 -21.63 8.01 -36.04
N LEU A 244 -22.48 7.08 -35.61
CA LEU A 244 -22.46 6.15 -34.50
C LEU A 244 -21.25 5.20 -34.61
N TYR A 245 -20.60 4.86 -33.49
CA TYR A 245 -19.64 3.75 -33.44
C TYR A 245 -20.14 2.68 -32.46
N GLU A 246 -20.53 1.55 -33.03
CA GLU A 246 -20.86 0.26 -32.39
C GLU A 246 -19.56 -0.37 -31.83
N SER A 247 -19.48 -0.72 -30.54
CA SER A 247 -19.97 -1.98 -29.94
C SER A 247 -19.39 -3.24 -30.58
N TRP A 248 -18.30 -3.77 -30.03
CA TRP A 248 -17.77 -5.10 -30.33
C TRP A 248 -17.45 -5.84 -29.03
N ASP A 249 -18.44 -6.57 -28.52
CA ASP A 249 -18.29 -7.69 -27.59
C ASP A 249 -19.13 -8.85 -28.14
N ALA A 250 -18.48 -9.97 -28.46
CA ALA A 250 -19.02 -11.34 -28.33
C ALA A 250 -18.01 -12.38 -28.85
N ASP A 251 -17.46 -13.14 -27.90
CA ASP A 251 -17.25 -14.59 -27.85
C ASP A 251 -16.76 -15.40 -29.06
N GLN A 252 -15.75 -16.25 -28.81
CA GLN A 252 -15.98 -17.69 -28.97
C GLN A 252 -15.03 -18.58 -28.16
N VAL A 253 -15.69 -19.46 -27.40
CA VAL A 253 -15.25 -20.67 -26.70
C VAL A 253 -14.73 -21.71 -27.70
N THR A 254 -13.72 -22.50 -27.31
CA THR A 254 -13.62 -23.90 -27.76
C THR A 254 -12.97 -24.76 -26.67
N ALA A 255 -13.67 -25.83 -26.30
CA ALA A 255 -13.35 -26.78 -25.24
C ALA A 255 -12.48 -27.95 -25.74
N GLU A 256 -11.59 -28.43 -24.85
CA GLU A 256 -11.34 -29.83 -24.40
C GLU A 256 -11.04 -30.94 -25.46
N PRO A 257 -10.30 -32.05 -25.14
CA PRO A 257 -10.41 -32.79 -23.86
C PRO A 257 -9.17 -33.56 -23.31
N ASP A 258 -9.35 -33.98 -22.05
CA ASP A 258 -9.15 -35.33 -21.44
C ASP A 258 -7.82 -35.84 -20.82
N LEU A 259 -8.00 -36.18 -19.52
CA LEU A 259 -7.57 -37.34 -18.70
C LEU A 259 -6.11 -37.49 -18.22
N THR A 260 -5.92 -37.48 -16.89
CA THR A 260 -5.94 -38.73 -16.07
C THR A 260 -5.82 -38.46 -14.56
N GLU A 261 -6.86 -38.90 -13.85
CA GLU A 261 -6.95 -39.55 -12.53
C GLU A 261 -5.76 -39.53 -11.55
N SER A 262 -5.99 -39.08 -10.31
CA SER A 262 -5.76 -39.90 -9.10
C SER A 262 -6.30 -39.26 -7.80
N GLU A 263 -7.10 -40.07 -7.11
CA GLU A 263 -7.28 -40.19 -5.65
C GLU A 263 -7.95 -39.05 -4.86
N THR A 264 -9.29 -39.17 -4.84
CA THR A 264 -10.22 -38.66 -3.85
C THR A 264 -10.00 -39.30 -2.47
N SER A 265 -9.74 -38.47 -1.47
CA SER A 265 -9.90 -38.80 -0.05
C SER A 265 -11.07 -37.99 0.49
N ASP A 266 -12.28 -38.56 0.39
CA ASP A 266 -13.49 -38.07 1.04
C ASP A 266 -13.29 -38.09 2.56
N TYR A 267 -13.14 -36.90 3.14
CA TYR A 267 -13.31 -36.69 4.58
C TYR A 267 -14.38 -35.61 4.75
N SER A 268 -15.63 -35.98 4.45
CA SER A 268 -16.81 -35.23 4.87
C SER A 268 -16.92 -35.32 6.39
N HIS A 269 -16.23 -34.43 7.09
CA HIS A 269 -16.42 -34.27 8.52
C HIS A 269 -17.74 -33.51 8.70
N GLU A 270 -18.76 -34.28 9.07
CA GLU A 270 -20.03 -33.77 9.58
C GLU A 270 -19.72 -32.71 10.64
N CYS A 271 -20.29 -31.51 10.46
CA CYS A 271 -20.27 -30.49 11.48
C CYS A 271 -21.11 -31.05 12.62
N ASP A 272 -20.46 -31.51 13.69
CA ASP A 272 -21.13 -32.00 14.88
C ASP A 272 -22.18 -30.96 15.30
N GLU A 273 -23.44 -31.40 15.23
CA GLU A 273 -24.59 -30.67 15.74
C GLU A 273 -24.46 -30.61 17.26
N ASP A 274 -23.69 -29.64 17.77
CA ASP A 274 -23.73 -29.31 19.18
C ASP A 274 -25.13 -28.77 19.51
N GLU A 275 -25.93 -29.66 20.10
CA GLU A 275 -27.24 -29.39 20.68
C GLU A 275 -27.19 -28.15 21.58
N HIS A 276 -28.05 -27.18 21.27
CA HIS A 276 -28.68 -26.29 22.24
C HIS A 276 -27.80 -25.49 23.21
N VAL A 277 -26.80 -24.76 22.70
CA VAL A 277 -26.32 -23.54 23.38
C VAL A 277 -26.86 -22.31 22.65
N GLN A 278 -28.05 -21.85 23.05
CA GLN A 278 -28.58 -20.50 22.74
C GLN A 278 -27.77 -19.40 23.46
N GLY A 279 -26.44 -19.54 23.49
CA GLY A 279 -25.51 -18.58 24.03
C GLY A 279 -25.29 -17.48 23.00
N ALA A 280 -25.72 -16.28 23.36
CA ALA A 280 -25.72 -15.09 22.54
C ALA A 280 -24.48 -14.96 21.63
N TRP A 281 -24.71 -14.73 20.34
CA TRP A 281 -23.79 -13.93 19.53
C TRP A 281 -23.67 -12.56 20.23
N SER A 282 -22.67 -12.40 21.09
CA SER A 282 -22.31 -11.13 21.70
C SER A 282 -21.39 -10.39 20.74
N PHE A 283 -21.95 -9.44 19.99
CA PHE A 283 -21.18 -8.30 19.52
C PHE A 283 -20.84 -7.49 20.79
N GLU A 284 -19.65 -7.68 21.36
CA GLU A 284 -19.20 -6.85 22.47
C GLU A 284 -19.04 -5.40 21.96
N PRO A 285 -19.51 -4.40 22.72
CA PRO A 285 -19.41 -3.00 22.32
C PRO A 285 -17.95 -2.53 22.39
N GLU A 286 -17.46 -1.89 21.32
CA GLU A 286 -16.27 -1.04 21.38
C GLU A 286 -16.57 0.13 22.33
N GLU A 287 -15.79 0.24 23.41
CA GLU A 287 -15.79 1.39 24.30
C GLU A 287 -15.24 2.60 23.53
N LYS A 288 -16.13 3.46 23.04
CA LYS A 288 -15.79 4.83 22.63
C LYS A 288 -15.45 5.63 23.87
N ASP A 289 -14.19 6.02 23.97
CA ASP A 289 -13.65 6.92 24.98
C ASP A 289 -13.99 8.37 24.61
N ASP A 290 -15.14 8.86 25.11
CA ASP A 290 -15.48 10.28 25.12
C ASP A 290 -15.55 10.75 26.58
N SER A 291 -14.52 11.48 27.04
CA SER A 291 -14.72 12.67 27.88
C SER A 291 -13.43 13.50 28.03
N ILE A 292 -13.47 14.73 27.50
CA ILE A 292 -13.24 15.89 28.36
C ILE A 292 -14.13 17.04 27.87
N ASP A 293 -14.99 17.50 28.79
CA ASP A 293 -15.93 18.59 28.62
C ASP A 293 -15.23 19.95 28.51
N ASP A 294 -15.74 20.80 27.61
CA ASP A 294 -16.26 22.15 27.93
C ASP A 294 -16.26 23.04 26.67
N TYR A 295 -17.40 23.16 25.97
CA TYR A 295 -18.03 24.48 25.71
C TYR A 295 -19.41 24.34 25.05
N GLU A 296 -20.38 25.02 25.66
CA GLU A 296 -21.77 25.19 25.21
C GLU A 296 -21.88 25.69 23.76
N PHE A 297 -22.67 24.99 22.92
CA PHE A 297 -23.61 25.66 22.02
C PHE A 297 -24.81 24.77 21.66
N LEU A 298 -25.96 25.11 22.24
CA LEU A 298 -27.27 24.56 21.93
C LEU A 298 -27.65 24.88 20.47
N THR A 299 -27.74 23.85 19.62
CA THR A 299 -28.80 23.61 18.59
C THR A 299 -28.33 22.58 17.55
N SER A 300 -28.64 21.28 17.71
CA SER A 300 -28.75 20.30 16.59
C SER A 300 -29.16 18.86 16.98
N SER A 301 -29.57 18.57 18.22
CA SER A 301 -29.79 17.19 18.68
C SER A 301 -31.11 16.52 18.24
N VAL A 302 -31.71 16.90 17.09
CA VAL A 302 -32.97 16.27 16.62
C VAL A 302 -32.77 15.45 15.33
N GLU A 303 -31.64 15.59 14.62
CA GLU A 303 -31.47 14.90 13.32
C GLU A 303 -30.71 13.55 13.40
N VAL A 304 -30.09 13.21 14.55
CA VAL A 304 -29.22 12.02 14.66
C VAL A 304 -29.99 10.73 15.01
N GLU A 305 -31.05 10.78 15.81
CA GLU A 305 -31.83 9.57 16.17
C GLU A 305 -32.71 9.05 15.02
N VAL A 306 -33.17 9.93 14.13
CA VAL A 306 -34.10 9.57 13.05
C VAL A 306 -33.42 8.71 11.97
N ASN A 307 -32.14 8.94 11.69
CA ASN A 307 -31.39 8.16 10.70
C ASN A 307 -30.98 6.76 11.20
N GLN A 308 -30.74 6.59 12.51
CA GLN A 308 -30.35 5.29 13.07
C GLN A 308 -31.50 4.28 13.06
N LEU A 309 -32.73 4.69 13.41
CA LEU A 309 -33.90 3.79 13.33
C LEU A 309 -34.11 3.25 11.91
N ALA A 310 -34.01 4.12 10.90
CA ALA A 310 -34.17 3.72 9.51
C ALA A 310 -33.11 2.69 9.06
N SER A 311 -31.87 2.82 9.55
CA SER A 311 -30.79 1.88 9.24
C SER A 311 -30.93 0.52 9.95
N VAL A 312 -31.47 0.51 11.17
CA VAL A 312 -31.79 -0.72 11.91
C VAL A 312 -32.91 -1.49 11.23
N ASP A 313 -34.00 -0.81 10.86
CA ASP A 313 -35.15 -1.42 10.18
C ASP A 313 -34.77 -2.03 8.82
N LEU A 314 -33.90 -1.35 8.07
CA LEU A 314 -33.38 -1.85 6.80
C LEU A 314 -32.52 -3.12 7.00
N LEU A 315 -31.68 -3.17 8.03
CA LEU A 315 -30.88 -4.35 8.33
C LEU A 315 -31.75 -5.53 8.80
N ILE A 316 -32.80 -5.28 9.58
CA ILE A 316 -33.80 -6.30 9.95
C ILE A 316 -34.50 -6.84 8.71
N GLN A 317 -34.96 -5.96 7.82
CA GLN A 317 -35.60 -6.37 6.57
C GLN A 317 -34.67 -7.24 5.73
N ILE A 318 -33.39 -6.88 5.61
CA ILE A 318 -32.41 -7.68 4.88
C ILE A 318 -32.26 -9.07 5.52
N PHE A 319 -32.14 -9.17 6.85
CA PHE A 319 -32.08 -10.49 7.51
C PHE A 319 -33.33 -11.35 7.27
N GLN A 320 -34.50 -10.74 7.11
CA GLN A 320 -35.75 -11.44 6.82
C GLN A 320 -35.87 -11.88 5.36
N THR A 321 -35.39 -11.08 4.41
CA THR A 321 -35.58 -11.34 2.98
C THR A 321 -34.40 -12.03 2.32
N ALA A 322 -33.21 -11.97 2.91
CA ALA A 322 -32.00 -12.50 2.30
C ALA A 322 -32.08 -14.00 2.06
N ASN A 323 -31.57 -14.41 0.89
CA ASN A 323 -31.52 -15.82 0.49
C ASN A 323 -30.08 -16.36 0.44
N SER A 324 -29.09 -15.48 0.58
CA SER A 324 -27.68 -15.84 0.58
C SER A 324 -26.94 -15.15 1.71
N TRP A 325 -25.85 -15.77 2.16
CA TRP A 325 -24.96 -15.16 3.14
C TRP A 325 -24.31 -13.87 2.61
N GLU A 326 -24.06 -13.76 1.31
CA GLU A 326 -23.42 -12.58 0.71
C GLU A 326 -24.26 -11.31 0.88
N GLU A 327 -25.58 -11.41 0.78
CA GLU A 327 -26.50 -10.30 1.03
C GLU A 327 -26.43 -9.86 2.50
N ILE A 328 -26.41 -10.85 3.41
CA ILE A 328 -26.31 -10.65 4.86
C ILE A 328 -24.96 -10.01 5.21
N SER A 329 -23.85 -10.55 4.71
CA SER A 329 -22.50 -10.08 5.03
C SER A 329 -22.23 -8.69 4.48
N LYS A 330 -22.72 -8.38 3.27
CA LYS A 330 -22.64 -7.04 2.70
C LYS A 330 -23.44 -6.03 3.52
N ALA A 331 -24.64 -6.37 3.93
CA ALA A 331 -25.47 -5.49 4.77
C ALA A 331 -24.85 -5.29 6.16
N LEU A 332 -24.30 -6.34 6.76
CA LEU A 332 -23.55 -6.25 8.00
C LEU A 332 -22.41 -5.23 7.89
N ARG A 333 -21.60 -5.25 6.83
CA ARG A 333 -20.51 -4.27 6.65
C ARG A 333 -21.01 -2.84 6.43
N ALA A 334 -22.14 -2.67 5.74
CA ALA A 334 -22.71 -1.36 5.48
C ALA A 334 -23.31 -0.71 6.73
N TYR A 335 -23.77 -1.51 7.70
CA TYR A 335 -24.48 -1.07 8.90
C TYR A 335 -23.82 -1.59 10.18
N GLU A 336 -22.50 -1.42 10.32
CA GLU A 336 -21.70 -1.92 11.45
C GLU A 336 -22.23 -1.46 12.81
N ASP A 337 -22.54 -0.17 12.93
CA ASP A 337 -22.98 0.46 14.18
C ASP A 337 -24.35 -0.06 14.68
N CYS A 338 -25.14 -0.65 13.78
CA CYS A 338 -26.54 -1.04 14.04
C CYS A 338 -26.74 -2.56 14.16
N LYS A 339 -25.69 -3.36 13.96
CA LYS A 339 -25.76 -4.84 13.95
C LYS A 339 -26.41 -5.42 15.19
N GLN A 340 -25.99 -4.93 16.37
CA GLN A 340 -26.44 -5.51 17.64
C GLN A 340 -27.90 -5.15 17.93
N ALA A 341 -28.34 -3.94 17.57
CA ALA A 341 -29.73 -3.51 17.71
C ALA A 341 -30.65 -4.32 16.77
N ALA A 342 -30.27 -4.46 15.50
CA ALA A 342 -31.00 -5.26 14.53
C ALA A 342 -31.08 -6.74 14.94
N TRP A 343 -29.96 -7.33 15.39
CA TRP A 343 -29.93 -8.71 15.86
C TRP A 343 -30.85 -8.94 17.06
N LYS A 344 -30.86 -8.02 18.03
CA LYS A 344 -31.75 -8.07 19.20
C LYS A 344 -33.23 -7.97 18.83
N ALA A 345 -33.56 -7.25 17.76
CA ALA A 345 -34.92 -7.09 17.26
C ALA A 345 -35.47 -8.32 16.50
N LEU A 346 -34.59 -9.17 15.95
CA LEU A 346 -35.01 -10.41 15.28
C LEU A 346 -35.70 -11.40 16.24
N THR A 347 -36.74 -12.06 15.73
CA THR A 347 -37.38 -13.20 16.38
C THR A 347 -36.46 -14.43 16.40
N ARG A 348 -36.77 -15.39 17.27
CA ARG A 348 -35.99 -16.64 17.39
C ARG A 348 -35.89 -17.40 16.06
N THR A 349 -37.01 -17.52 15.35
CA THR A 349 -37.09 -18.23 14.06
C THR A 349 -36.29 -17.52 12.96
N GLU A 350 -36.24 -16.19 12.97
CA GLU A 350 -35.43 -15.44 12.01
C GLU A 350 -33.93 -15.58 12.31
N ARG A 351 -33.53 -15.57 13.59
CA ARG A 351 -32.13 -15.86 13.96
C ARG A 351 -31.72 -17.27 13.58
N GLU A 352 -32.58 -18.26 13.79
CA GLU A 352 -32.35 -19.65 13.36
C GLU A 352 -32.12 -19.72 11.85
N ARG A 353 -32.96 -19.07 11.03
CA ARG A 353 -32.76 -18.97 9.58
C ARG A 353 -31.43 -18.31 9.20
N VAL A 354 -31.07 -17.20 9.84
CA VAL A 354 -29.77 -16.53 9.55
C VAL A 354 -28.60 -17.45 9.90
N MET A 355 -28.69 -18.21 11.00
CA MET A 355 -27.69 -19.20 11.36
C MET A 355 -27.62 -20.37 10.38
N GLU A 356 -28.75 -20.82 9.82
CA GLU A 356 -28.78 -21.85 8.77
C GLU A 356 -28.07 -21.38 7.49
N ILE A 357 -28.30 -20.13 7.08
CA ILE A 357 -27.68 -19.53 5.88
C ILE A 357 -26.18 -19.25 6.10
N THR A 358 -25.72 -19.11 7.35
CA THR A 358 -24.32 -18.78 7.67
C THR A 358 -23.38 -19.93 7.30
N PRO A 359 -22.31 -19.67 6.51
CA PRO A 359 -21.32 -20.66 6.13
C PRO A 359 -20.64 -21.32 7.34
N CYS A 360 -20.36 -22.62 7.25
CA CYS A 360 -19.68 -23.38 8.32
C CYS A 360 -18.33 -22.76 8.71
N THR A 361 -17.61 -22.20 7.74
CA THR A 361 -16.33 -21.50 7.96
C THR A 361 -16.48 -20.34 8.96
N ILE A 362 -17.57 -19.57 8.84
CA ILE A 362 -17.84 -18.42 9.72
C ILE A 362 -18.31 -18.90 11.09
N LYS A 363 -19.08 -19.98 11.17
CA LYS A 363 -19.45 -20.61 12.44
C LYS A 363 -18.20 -21.04 13.21
N ARG A 364 -17.24 -21.68 12.55
CA ARG A 364 -15.97 -22.10 13.15
C ARG A 364 -15.10 -20.94 13.58
N LEU A 365 -15.01 -19.86 12.78
CA LEU A 365 -14.29 -18.64 13.17
C LEU A 365 -14.95 -17.94 14.37
N SER A 366 -16.29 -17.88 14.40
CA SER A 366 -17.04 -17.34 15.53
C SER A 366 -16.79 -18.15 16.81
N HIS A 367 -16.78 -19.47 16.70
CA HIS A 367 -16.40 -20.36 17.79
C HIS A 367 -14.96 -20.12 18.25
N ALA A 368 -14.00 -20.08 17.33
CA ALA A 368 -12.59 -19.81 17.65
C ALA A 368 -12.38 -18.45 18.35
N LYS A 369 -13.15 -17.42 17.96
CA LYS A 369 -13.14 -16.12 18.63
C LYS A 369 -13.67 -16.22 20.06
N ARG A 370 -14.77 -16.94 20.27
CA ARG A 370 -15.39 -17.15 21.59
C ARG A 370 -14.48 -17.92 22.55
N GLU A 371 -13.79 -18.93 22.03
CA GLU A 371 -12.80 -19.71 22.78
C GLU A 371 -11.49 -18.93 23.03
N GLY A 372 -11.37 -17.69 22.54
CA GLY A 372 -10.14 -16.91 22.70
C GLY A 372 -8.95 -17.52 21.97
N LEU A 373 -9.18 -18.23 20.85
CA LEU A 373 -8.12 -18.68 19.95
C LEU A 373 -7.69 -17.57 18.99
N ILE A 374 -8.63 -16.72 18.61
CA ILE A 374 -8.40 -15.53 17.78
C ILE A 374 -9.02 -14.30 18.46
N ALA A 375 -8.44 -13.14 18.21
CA ALA A 375 -8.95 -11.86 18.73
C ALA A 375 -10.16 -11.39 17.92
N ASP A 376 -10.09 -11.50 16.60
CA ASP A 376 -11.16 -11.07 15.72
C ASP A 376 -11.04 -11.67 14.32
N PHE A 377 -12.11 -11.59 13.54
CA PHE A 377 -12.08 -11.93 12.12
C PHE A 377 -13.09 -11.09 11.32
N ARG A 378 -12.80 -10.87 10.04
CA ARG A 378 -13.73 -10.28 9.08
C ARG A 378 -13.62 -10.98 7.74
N GLU A 379 -14.74 -11.10 7.05
CA GLU A 379 -14.75 -11.55 5.66
C GLU A 379 -14.37 -10.34 4.77
N LEU A 380 -13.51 -10.52 3.77
CA LEU A 380 -13.23 -9.51 2.74
C LEU A 380 -14.04 -9.76 1.47
N GLY A 381 -14.27 -11.02 1.14
CA GLY A 381 -15.07 -11.48 0.01
C GLY A 381 -15.35 -12.97 0.13
N SER A 382 -16.13 -13.51 -0.80
CA SER A 382 -16.48 -14.94 -0.82
C SER A 382 -15.21 -15.80 -0.74
N GLY A 383 -15.11 -16.58 0.35
CA GLY A 383 -13.97 -17.45 0.62
C GLY A 383 -12.65 -16.76 1.00
N VAL A 384 -12.66 -15.47 1.37
CA VAL A 384 -11.47 -14.73 1.80
C VAL A 384 -11.72 -14.05 3.14
N TYR A 385 -10.93 -14.43 4.15
CA TYR A 385 -11.07 -13.99 5.52
C TYR A 385 -9.81 -13.26 5.97
N GLU A 386 -9.95 -12.20 6.74
CA GLU A 386 -8.88 -11.60 7.52
C GLU A 386 -9.07 -11.93 8.99
N ILE A 387 -8.02 -12.47 9.60
CA ILE A 387 -8.06 -12.99 10.96
C ILE A 387 -7.01 -12.26 11.79
N ARG A 388 -7.37 -11.87 13.01
CA ARG A 388 -6.49 -11.23 13.97
C ARG A 388 -6.26 -12.20 15.13
N TYR A 389 -5.00 -12.55 15.38
CA TYR A 389 -4.63 -13.40 16.53
C TYR A 389 -4.65 -12.62 17.84
N ASN A 390 -4.82 -13.33 18.95
CA ASN A 390 -4.67 -12.76 20.27
C ASN A 390 -3.24 -12.24 20.49
N GLY A 391 -3.13 -10.98 20.91
CA GLY A 391 -1.85 -10.28 21.06
C GLY A 391 -1.20 -9.79 19.75
N SER A 392 -1.84 -9.97 18.59
CA SER A 392 -1.36 -9.44 17.31
C SER A 392 -2.19 -8.24 16.86
N LEU A 393 -1.54 -7.16 16.42
CA LEU A 393 -2.21 -6.03 15.75
C LEU A 393 -2.34 -6.25 14.23
N LEU A 394 -1.70 -7.29 13.70
CA LEU A 394 -1.71 -7.58 12.27
C LEU A 394 -2.86 -8.53 11.93
N TRP A 395 -3.52 -8.21 10.82
CA TRP A 395 -4.50 -9.08 10.17
C TRP A 395 -3.77 -10.02 9.21
N GLU A 396 -4.07 -11.31 9.29
CA GLU A 396 -3.61 -12.31 8.32
C GLU A 396 -4.76 -12.65 7.38
N THR A 397 -4.50 -12.65 6.07
CA THR A 397 -5.47 -13.08 5.06
C THR A 397 -5.41 -14.59 4.90
N VAL A 398 -6.52 -15.27 5.16
CA VAL A 398 -6.70 -16.71 5.02
C VAL A 398 -7.79 -16.98 3.98
N PHE A 399 -7.47 -17.82 3.01
CA PHE A 399 -8.40 -18.27 1.98
C PHE A 399 -9.15 -19.52 2.44
N GLU A 400 -10.38 -19.70 1.98
CA GLU A 400 -11.25 -20.82 2.35
C GLU A 400 -10.58 -22.19 2.18
N TYR A 401 -9.88 -22.42 1.06
CA TYR A 401 -9.16 -23.67 0.81
C TYR A 401 -8.01 -23.95 1.79
N ARG A 402 -7.56 -22.94 2.56
CA ARG A 402 -6.52 -23.08 3.61
C ARG A 402 -7.10 -23.03 5.02
N MET A 403 -8.41 -22.91 5.18
CA MET A 403 -9.04 -22.78 6.50
C MET A 403 -8.80 -24.02 7.38
N GLU A 404 -8.79 -25.21 6.79
CA GLU A 404 -8.48 -26.43 7.56
C GLU A 404 -7.05 -26.46 8.08
N GLU A 405 -6.10 -26.07 7.24
CA GLU A 405 -4.69 -25.95 7.64
C GLU A 405 -4.55 -24.92 8.78
N PHE A 406 -5.24 -23.79 8.64
CA PHE A 406 -5.26 -22.72 9.64
C PHE A 406 -5.81 -23.20 10.99
N PHE A 407 -6.97 -23.88 11.03
CA PHE A 407 -7.52 -24.39 12.29
C PHE A 407 -6.64 -25.48 12.91
N ALA A 408 -6.02 -26.34 12.10
CA ALA A 408 -5.06 -27.33 12.58
C ALA A 408 -3.82 -26.67 13.21
N GLN A 409 -3.36 -25.54 12.67
CA GLN A 409 -2.26 -24.76 13.24
C GLN A 409 -2.66 -24.06 14.54
N LEU A 410 -3.84 -23.44 14.60
CA LEU A 410 -4.37 -22.80 15.81
C LEU A 410 -4.40 -23.75 17.01
N LEU A 411 -4.91 -24.97 16.82
CA LEU A 411 -5.00 -25.97 17.89
C LEU A 411 -3.61 -26.44 18.37
N ARG A 412 -2.64 -26.55 17.46
CA ARG A 412 -1.25 -26.93 17.81
C ARG A 412 -0.52 -25.86 18.59
N VAL A 413 -0.81 -24.58 18.34
CA VAL A 413 -0.20 -23.47 19.07
C VAL A 413 -0.75 -23.42 20.49
N PHE A 414 -2.05 -23.64 20.66
CA PHE A 414 -2.69 -23.62 21.97
C PHE A 414 -2.25 -24.79 22.87
N GLN A 415 -2.13 -26.00 22.32
CA GLN A 415 -1.64 -27.18 23.06
C GLN A 415 -0.17 -27.10 23.54
N LYS A 416 0.60 -26.11 23.08
CA LYS A 416 2.00 -25.89 23.53
C LYS A 416 2.12 -24.85 24.64
N LEU A 417 1.05 -24.13 24.95
CA LEU A 417 1.02 -23.06 25.94
C LEU A 417 0.47 -23.51 27.30
N ASP A 418 -0.15 -24.69 27.35
CA ASP A 418 -0.42 -25.47 28.57
C ASP A 418 0.72 -26.45 28.85
#